data_AF-S9W444-F1
#
_entry.id   AF-S9W444-F1
#
_cell.length_a   1.000
_cell.length_b   1.000
_cell.length_c   1.000
_cell.angle_alpha   90.00
_cell.angle_beta   90.00
_cell.angle_gamma   90.00
#
_symmetry.space_group_name_H-M   'P 1'
#
loop_
_entity.id
_entity.type
_entity.pdbx_description
1 polymer ?
#
loop_
_entity_poly.entity_id
_entity_poly.type
_entity_poly.pdbx_seq_one_letter_code
_entity_poly.pdbx_strand_id
1 'polypeptide(L)'
;MSEDLVYTLERRFRQEQSSFLDPLELCKVEKNLDYARKKLWEEGKCQLEKVGEPDGLSSRIMNLQGRINDLRVALEAKIEHEEKKIKMEQEKEAASTLEEIRKRETHERQQEQHLQYGNSQLLDHQRSVQTEISESLLHMASVLKENAISFTNALVNDNQVVERAGSLLDKNAKSLDSTHQNVQHFTKSKKLSFWLQIGMVLAVIVSFLVMMFILQFTKNQN
;
A
#
# COMPACT_ATOMS: atom_id res chain seq x y z
N MET A 1 21.74 -10.26 15.02
CA MET A 1 20.94 -10.42 13.77
C MET A 1 20.05 -9.21 13.51
N SER A 2 19.34 -8.68 14.51
CA SER A 2 18.58 -7.42 14.44
C SER A 2 19.43 -6.18 14.11
N GLU A 3 20.61 -6.04 14.71
CA GLU A 3 21.54 -4.92 14.45
C GLU A 3 22.11 -4.88 13.02
N ASP A 4 22.40 -6.06 12.45
CA ASP A 4 22.89 -6.20 11.08
C ASP A 4 21.82 -5.78 10.05
N LEU A 5 20.54 -6.07 10.37
CA LEU A 5 19.41 -5.62 9.56
C LEU A 5 19.26 -4.10 9.59
N VAL A 6 19.36 -3.48 10.78
CA VAL A 6 19.30 -2.02 10.94
C VAL A 6 20.49 -1.33 10.25
N TYR A 7 21.69 -1.90 10.33
CA TYR A 7 22.87 -1.39 9.62
C TYR A 7 22.71 -1.48 8.10
N THR A 8 22.18 -2.60 7.60
CA THR A 8 21.89 -2.79 6.17
C THR A 8 20.83 -1.83 5.67
N LEU A 9 19.77 -1.59 6.47
CA LEU A 9 18.74 -0.60 6.17
C LEU A 9 19.30 0.82 6.15
N GLU A 10 20.12 1.20 7.12
CA GLU A 10 20.75 2.51 7.17
C GLU A 10 21.69 2.74 5.98
N ARG A 11 22.45 1.71 5.59
CA ARG A 11 23.33 1.76 4.41
C ARG A 11 22.54 1.95 3.11
N ARG A 12 21.46 1.18 2.90
CA ARG A 12 20.56 1.38 1.76
C ARG A 12 19.96 2.78 1.76
N PHE A 13 19.47 3.24 2.90
CA PHE A 13 18.87 4.55 3.03
C PHE A 13 19.84 5.69 2.71
N ARG A 14 21.11 5.55 3.08
CA ARG A 14 22.17 6.51 2.77
C ARG A 14 22.58 6.48 1.29
N GLN A 15 22.45 5.32 0.63
CA GLN A 15 22.86 5.11 -0.75
C GLN A 15 21.75 5.45 -1.76
N GLU A 16 20.48 5.24 -1.40
CA GLU A 16 19.30 5.42 -2.26
C GLU A 16 18.44 6.65 -1.93
N GLN A 17 18.88 7.53 -1.01
CA GLN A 17 18.10 8.69 -0.58
C GLN A 17 17.60 9.60 -1.73
N SER A 18 18.35 9.66 -2.83
CA SER A 18 18.00 10.43 -4.04
C SER A 18 17.14 9.67 -5.05
N SER A 19 16.98 8.35 -4.89
CA SER A 19 16.35 7.44 -5.86
C SER A 19 15.04 6.80 -5.37
N PHE A 20 14.56 7.14 -4.16
CA PHE A 20 13.18 6.88 -3.74
C PHE A 20 12.19 7.76 -4.54
N LEU A 21 12.08 7.53 -5.84
CA LEU A 21 10.97 8.02 -6.67
C LEU A 21 9.77 7.07 -6.61
N ASP A 22 9.97 5.81 -6.21
CA ASP A 22 8.92 4.79 -6.20
C ASP A 22 8.31 4.62 -4.79
N PRO A 23 7.01 4.93 -4.58
CA PRO A 23 6.33 4.72 -3.30
C PRO A 23 6.40 3.27 -2.81
N LEU A 24 6.57 2.30 -3.72
CA LEU A 24 6.62 0.88 -3.37
C LEU A 24 7.91 0.50 -2.63
N GLU A 25 9.04 1.13 -2.98
CA GLU A 25 10.33 0.90 -2.33
C GLU A 25 10.35 1.49 -0.92
N LEU A 26 9.72 2.66 -0.73
CA LEU A 26 9.56 3.26 0.59
C LEU A 26 8.75 2.36 1.53
N CYS A 27 7.66 1.77 1.02
CA CYS A 27 6.81 0.85 1.79
C CYS A 27 7.56 -0.43 2.18
N LYS A 28 8.40 -0.99 1.29
CA LYS A 28 9.23 -2.16 1.60
C LYS A 28 10.23 -1.87 2.72
N VAL A 29 10.88 -0.70 2.69
CA VAL A 29 11.83 -0.30 3.73
C VAL A 29 11.13 -0.10 5.08
N GLU A 30 9.95 0.51 5.09
CA GLU A 30 9.13 0.68 6.30
C GLU A 30 8.75 -0.68 6.92
N LYS A 31 8.27 -1.62 6.11
CA LYS A 31 7.91 -2.98 6.58
C LYS A 31 9.12 -3.75 7.13
N ASN A 32 10.28 -3.60 6.51
CA ASN A 32 11.52 -4.22 6.99
C ASN A 32 11.99 -3.59 8.32
N LEU A 33 11.81 -2.28 8.49
CA LEU A 33 12.11 -1.58 9.74
C LEU A 33 11.16 -2.00 10.87
N ASP A 34 9.87 -2.13 10.58
CA ASP A 34 8.87 -2.65 11.53
C ASP A 34 9.18 -4.09 11.94
N TYR A 35 9.60 -4.93 11.00
CA TYR A 35 10.05 -6.29 11.29
C TYR A 35 11.28 -6.31 12.20
N ALA A 36 12.27 -5.46 11.94
CA ALA A 36 13.45 -5.31 12.80
C ALA A 36 13.05 -4.89 14.23
N ARG A 37 12.14 -3.92 14.35
CA ARG A 37 11.60 -3.45 15.64
C ARG A 37 10.89 -4.57 16.39
N LYS A 38 10.01 -5.33 15.72
CA LYS A 38 9.31 -6.47 16.33
C LYS A 38 10.30 -7.52 16.86
N LYS A 39 11.33 -7.83 16.06
CA LYS A 39 12.37 -8.79 16.46
C LYS A 39 13.19 -8.29 17.66
N LEU A 40 13.46 -6.99 17.74
CA LEU A 40 14.11 -6.34 18.88
C LEU A 40 13.28 -6.43 20.17
N TRP A 41 11.96 -6.30 20.06
CA TRP A 41 11.01 -6.50 21.15
C TRP A 41 10.98 -7.96 21.62
N GLU A 42 10.97 -8.91 20.69
CA GLU A 42 10.99 -10.36 20.99
C GLU A 42 12.31 -10.82 21.61
N GLU A 43 13.44 -10.22 21.22
CA GLU A 43 14.77 -10.50 21.78
C GLU A 43 14.97 -9.91 23.20
N GLY A 44 13.97 -9.22 23.78
CA GLY A 44 14.05 -8.66 25.13
C GLY A 44 15.05 -7.52 25.30
N LYS A 45 15.61 -7.01 24.18
CA LYS A 45 16.53 -5.86 24.14
C LYS A 45 15.82 -4.52 24.23
N CYS A 46 14.50 -4.51 24.06
CA CYS A 46 13.64 -3.39 24.44
C CYS A 46 12.93 -3.67 25.77
N GLN A 47 13.65 -4.14 26.79
CA GLN A 47 13.12 -4.09 28.14
C GLN A 47 13.11 -2.62 28.57
N LEU A 48 11.91 -2.10 28.79
CA LEU A 48 11.61 -0.76 29.30
C LEU A 48 12.05 -0.61 30.78
N GLU A 49 13.19 -1.17 31.16
CA GLU A 49 13.78 -0.99 32.49
C GLU A 49 14.78 0.16 32.44
N LYS A 50 14.19 1.37 32.44
CA LYS A 50 14.72 2.70 32.80
C LYS A 50 14.35 3.72 31.73
N VAL A 51 13.46 4.63 32.15
CA VAL A 51 13.24 5.94 31.53
C VAL A 51 14.56 6.72 31.68
N GLY A 52 15.47 6.55 30.73
CA GLY A 52 16.79 7.17 30.77
C GLY A 52 17.63 6.68 29.60
N GLU A 53 17.56 7.44 28.51
CA GLU A 53 18.30 7.30 27.25
C GLU A 53 17.97 6.04 26.40
N PRO A 54 17.43 6.21 25.19
CA PRO A 54 17.31 5.09 24.25
C PRO A 54 18.71 4.59 23.92
N ASP A 55 18.97 3.30 24.16
CA ASP A 55 20.17 2.61 23.65
C ASP A 55 20.45 3.04 22.21
N GLY A 56 21.73 3.15 21.83
CA GLY A 56 22.15 3.76 20.54
C GLY A 56 21.43 3.20 19.30
N LEU A 57 20.94 1.96 19.36
CA LEU A 57 20.12 1.35 18.32
C LEU A 57 18.69 1.94 18.24
N SER A 58 18.04 2.20 19.37
CA SER A 58 16.71 2.82 19.42
C SER A 58 16.75 4.27 18.93
N SER A 59 17.82 5.02 19.25
CA SER A 59 18.04 6.37 18.71
C SER A 59 18.22 6.36 17.18
N ARG A 60 18.95 5.37 16.64
CA ARG A 60 19.11 5.17 15.18
C ARG A 60 17.80 4.81 14.49
N ILE A 61 16.99 3.94 15.08
CA ILE A 61 15.66 3.58 14.54
C ILE A 61 14.74 4.81 14.51
N MET A 62 14.75 5.62 15.57
CA MET A 62 13.94 6.84 15.62
C MET A 62 14.38 7.88 14.58
N ASN A 63 15.69 8.04 14.37
CA ASN A 63 16.22 8.92 13.32
C ASN A 63 15.83 8.42 11.91
N LEU A 64 15.93 7.11 11.67
CA LEU A 64 15.49 6.48 10.43
C LEU A 64 13.98 6.68 10.19
N GLN A 65 13.15 6.52 11.22
CA GLN A 65 11.72 6.79 11.12
C GLN A 65 11.42 8.25 10.78
N GLY A 66 12.12 9.20 11.41
CA GLY A 66 11.98 10.62 11.07
C GLY A 66 12.26 10.89 9.59
N ARG A 67 13.38 10.36 9.09
CA ARG A 67 13.77 10.53 7.68
C ARG A 67 12.82 9.85 6.70
N ILE A 68 12.25 8.69 7.06
CA ILE A 68 11.21 8.01 6.27
C ILE A 68 9.96 8.88 6.18
N ASN A 69 9.56 9.50 7.30
CA ASN A 69 8.38 10.35 7.33
C ASN A 69 8.57 11.64 6.51
N ASP A 70 9.75 12.26 6.58
CA ASP A 70 10.06 13.45 5.77
C ASP A 70 10.01 13.14 4.26
N LEU A 71 10.53 11.98 3.86
CA LEU A 71 10.46 11.52 2.47
C LEU A 71 9.03 11.23 2.03
N ARG A 72 8.20 10.67 2.90
CA ARG A 72 6.78 10.44 2.62
C ARG A 72 6.06 11.76 2.33
N VAL A 73 6.24 12.76 3.19
CA VAL A 73 5.63 14.09 3.01
C VAL A 73 6.11 14.75 1.70
N ALA A 74 7.40 14.64 1.39
CA ALA A 74 7.95 15.18 0.14
C ALA A 74 7.41 14.46 -1.10
N LEU A 75 7.18 13.15 -1.02
CA LEU A 75 6.61 12.36 -2.12
C LEU A 75 5.12 12.68 -2.31
N GLU A 76 4.35 12.77 -1.23
CA GLU A 76 2.93 13.16 -1.26
C GLU A 76 2.76 14.56 -1.89
N ALA A 77 3.62 15.51 -1.55
CA ALA A 77 3.62 16.84 -2.15
C ALA A 77 3.92 16.83 -3.67
N LYS A 78 4.85 15.96 -4.13
CA LYS A 78 5.14 15.81 -5.56
C LYS A 78 3.97 15.21 -6.32
N ILE A 79 3.31 14.20 -5.74
CA ILE A 79 2.12 13.57 -6.32
C ILE A 79 0.99 14.60 -6.45
N GLU A 80 0.71 15.38 -5.41
CA GLU A 80 -0.33 16.42 -5.46
C GLU A 80 -0.02 17.50 -6.52
N HIS A 81 1.25 17.86 -6.69
CA HIS A 81 1.67 18.81 -7.72
C HIS A 81 1.46 18.26 -9.14
N GLU A 82 1.83 17.00 -9.39
CA GLU A 82 1.59 16.35 -10.68
C GLU A 82 0.09 16.19 -10.97
N GLU A 83 -0.72 15.81 -9.97
CA GLU A 83 -2.18 15.74 -10.13
C GLU A 83 -2.80 17.09 -10.49
N LYS A 84 -2.35 18.17 -9.85
CA LYS A 84 -2.81 19.53 -10.19
C LYS A 84 -2.43 19.93 -11.60
N LYS A 85 -1.23 19.57 -12.04
CA LYS A 85 -0.75 19.85 -13.40
C LYS A 85 -1.61 19.13 -14.44
N ILE A 86 -1.90 17.85 -14.23
CA ILE A 86 -2.77 17.05 -15.12
C ILE A 86 -4.18 17.66 -15.17
N LYS A 87 -4.77 18.03 -14.02
CA LYS A 87 -6.09 18.66 -13.98
C LYS A 87 -6.14 19.99 -14.73
N MET A 88 -5.13 20.85 -14.56
CA MET A 88 -5.05 22.12 -15.30
C MET A 88 -4.86 21.90 -16.80
N GLU A 89 -4.12 20.89 -17.20
CA GLU A 89 -3.92 20.55 -18.61
C GLU A 89 -5.22 20.02 -19.23
N GLN A 90 -5.94 19.14 -18.54
CA GLN A 90 -7.27 18.67 -18.93
C GLN A 90 -8.30 19.81 -19.01
N GLU A 91 -8.30 20.74 -18.06
CA GLU A 91 -9.22 21.89 -18.07
C GLU A 91 -8.92 22.86 -19.22
N LYS A 92 -7.63 23.06 -19.56
CA LYS A 92 -7.22 23.84 -20.73
C LYS A 92 -7.62 23.17 -22.04
N GLU A 93 -7.43 21.86 -22.16
CA GLU A 93 -7.88 21.10 -23.34
C GLU A 93 -9.41 21.19 -23.48
N ALA A 94 -10.16 20.97 -22.39
CA ALA A 94 -11.61 21.10 -22.38
C ALA A 94 -12.07 22.53 -22.75
N ALA A 95 -11.41 23.57 -22.24
CA ALA A 95 -11.72 24.95 -22.60
C ALA A 95 -11.43 25.25 -24.07
N SER A 96 -10.32 24.73 -24.61
CA SER A 96 -9.97 24.90 -26.03
C SER A 96 -10.97 24.23 -26.97
N THR A 97 -11.40 23.00 -26.66
CA THR A 97 -12.42 22.29 -27.43
C THR A 97 -13.77 23.00 -27.36
N LEU A 98 -14.14 23.54 -26.20
CA LEU A 98 -15.37 24.32 -26.05
C LEU A 98 -15.33 25.63 -26.85
N GLU A 99 -14.19 26.32 -26.89
CA GLU A 99 -14.02 27.50 -27.73
C GLU A 99 -14.12 27.17 -29.23
N GLU A 100 -13.55 26.05 -29.67
CA GLU A 100 -13.68 25.60 -31.06
C GLU A 100 -15.14 25.30 -31.43
N ILE A 101 -15.88 24.61 -30.55
CA ILE A 101 -17.32 24.35 -30.73
C ILE A 101 -18.10 25.67 -30.80
N ARG A 102 -17.81 26.60 -29.89
CA ARG A 102 -18.47 27.92 -29.88
C ARG A 102 -18.19 28.72 -31.14
N LYS A 103 -16.95 28.68 -31.66
CA LYS A 103 -16.58 29.33 -32.92
C LYS A 103 -17.38 28.76 -34.11
N ARG A 104 -17.56 27.44 -34.15
CA ARG A 104 -18.39 26.76 -35.17
C ARG A 104 -19.85 27.21 -35.08
N GLU A 105 -20.45 27.25 -33.89
CA GLU A 105 -21.83 27.73 -33.73
C GLU A 105 -22.02 29.19 -34.18
N THR A 106 -21.06 30.08 -33.89
CA THR A 106 -21.14 31.46 -34.39
C THR A 106 -21.01 31.57 -35.90
N HIS A 107 -20.25 30.67 -36.53
CA HIS A 107 -20.09 30.64 -37.98
C HIS A 107 -21.37 30.13 -38.67
N GLU A 108 -22.01 29.11 -38.10
CA GLU A 108 -23.30 28.58 -38.57
C GLU A 108 -24.42 29.64 -38.47
N ARG A 109 -24.53 30.37 -37.34
CA ARG A 109 -25.54 31.45 -37.19
C ARG A 109 -25.33 32.64 -38.13
N GLN A 110 -24.08 32.98 -38.45
CA GLN A 110 -23.79 34.04 -39.44
C GLN A 110 -24.13 33.59 -40.86
N GLN A 111 -24.02 32.29 -41.15
CA GLN A 111 -24.38 31.70 -42.44
C GLN A 111 -25.91 31.65 -42.62
N GLU A 112 -26.69 31.44 -41.55
CA GLU A 112 -28.16 31.51 -41.55
C GLU A 112 -28.71 32.92 -41.85
N GLN A 113 -28.01 33.99 -41.46
CA GLN A 113 -28.45 35.37 -41.75
C GLN A 113 -28.30 35.78 -43.23
N HIS A 114 -27.60 35.00 -44.07
CA HIS A 114 -27.33 35.33 -45.47
C HIS A 114 -28.13 34.49 -46.49
N LEU A 115 -29.06 33.64 -46.05
CA LEU A 115 -29.86 32.76 -46.91
C LEU A 115 -31.31 33.24 -47.07
N GLN A 116 -31.48 34.38 -47.73
CA GLN A 116 -32.78 34.80 -48.29
C GLN A 116 -32.82 34.70 -49.83
N TYR A 117 -32.06 33.79 -50.44
CA TYR A 117 -32.10 33.56 -51.88
C TYR A 117 -32.06 32.06 -52.23
N GLY A 118 -33.17 31.55 -52.78
CA GLY A 118 -33.23 30.29 -53.54
C GLY A 118 -33.46 29.01 -52.74
N ASN A 119 -34.70 28.53 -52.68
CA ASN A 119 -35.09 27.24 -52.10
C ASN A 119 -34.29 26.02 -52.62
N SER A 120 -33.67 26.10 -53.80
CA SER A 120 -32.82 25.05 -54.35
C SER A 120 -31.45 24.97 -53.65
N GLN A 121 -30.81 26.11 -53.36
CA GLN A 121 -29.53 26.13 -52.65
C GLN A 121 -29.69 25.69 -51.18
N LEU A 122 -30.85 25.97 -50.58
CA LEU A 122 -31.20 25.48 -49.25
C LEU A 122 -31.35 23.95 -49.20
N LEU A 123 -32.02 23.36 -50.21
CA LEU A 123 -32.20 21.91 -50.30
C LEU A 123 -30.87 21.18 -50.53
N ASP A 124 -29.99 21.72 -51.38
CA ASP A 124 -28.66 21.17 -51.61
C ASP A 124 -27.77 21.30 -50.36
N HIS A 125 -27.87 22.42 -49.64
CA HIS A 125 -27.17 22.61 -48.37
C HIS A 125 -27.68 21.65 -47.29
N GLN A 126 -28.99 21.47 -47.13
CA GLN A 126 -29.54 20.48 -46.19
C GLN A 126 -29.13 19.04 -46.53
N ARG A 127 -29.04 18.68 -47.82
CA ARG A 127 -28.49 17.38 -48.24
C ARG A 127 -27.02 17.24 -47.91
N SER A 128 -26.22 18.28 -48.14
CA SER A 128 -24.79 18.31 -47.78
C SER A 128 -24.60 18.11 -46.28
N VAL A 129 -25.33 18.88 -45.46
CA VAL A 129 -25.27 18.81 -43.99
C VAL A 129 -25.76 17.44 -43.48
N GLN A 130 -26.82 16.87 -44.06
CA GLN A 130 -27.25 15.51 -43.71
C GLN A 130 -26.21 14.44 -44.06
N THR A 131 -25.50 14.61 -45.17
CA THR A 131 -24.44 13.69 -45.58
C THR A 131 -23.25 13.78 -44.61
N GLU A 132 -22.86 14.99 -44.23
CA GLU A 132 -21.79 15.25 -43.26
C GLU A 132 -22.13 14.71 -41.86
N ILE A 133 -23.36 14.91 -41.38
CA ILE A 133 -23.83 14.35 -40.10
C ILE A 133 -23.84 12.82 -40.15
N SER A 134 -24.28 12.23 -41.27
CA SER A 134 -24.29 10.77 -41.44
C SER A 134 -22.88 10.19 -41.44
N GLU A 135 -21.93 10.86 -42.09
CA GLU A 135 -20.52 10.48 -42.10
C GLU A 135 -19.90 10.60 -40.71
N SER A 136 -20.17 11.70 -40.00
CA SER A 136 -19.70 11.92 -38.63
C SER A 136 -20.28 10.90 -37.65
N LEU A 137 -21.55 10.53 -37.78
CA LEU A 137 -22.18 9.45 -37.00
C LEU A 137 -21.55 8.09 -37.28
N LEU A 138 -21.25 7.77 -38.54
CA LEU A 138 -20.57 6.53 -38.91
C LEU A 138 -19.14 6.50 -38.35
N HIS A 139 -18.42 7.62 -38.41
CA HIS A 139 -17.09 7.75 -37.82
C HIS A 139 -17.14 7.59 -36.29
N MET A 140 -18.04 8.29 -35.61
CA MET A 140 -18.24 8.13 -34.15
C MET A 140 -18.66 6.71 -33.77
N ALA A 141 -19.54 6.07 -34.55
CA ALA A 141 -19.93 4.68 -34.32
C ALA A 141 -18.75 3.72 -34.49
N SER A 142 -17.86 3.99 -35.46
CA SER A 142 -16.62 3.24 -35.65
C SER A 142 -15.67 3.41 -34.46
N VAL A 143 -15.47 4.65 -34.01
CA VAL A 143 -14.66 4.97 -32.82
C VAL A 143 -15.24 4.33 -31.56
N LEU A 144 -16.56 4.38 -31.39
CA LEU A 144 -17.25 3.76 -30.26
C LEU A 144 -17.10 2.23 -30.27
N LYS A 145 -17.21 1.62 -31.45
CA LYS A 145 -16.96 0.18 -31.63
C LYS A 145 -15.52 -0.18 -31.28
N GLU A 146 -14.54 0.59 -31.75
CA GLU A 146 -13.13 0.36 -31.45
C GLU A 146 -12.85 0.50 -29.95
N ASN A 147 -13.41 1.53 -29.32
CA ASN A 147 -13.36 1.70 -27.86
C ASN A 147 -14.01 0.54 -27.11
N ALA A 148 -15.16 0.02 -27.59
CA ALA A 148 -15.82 -1.13 -26.98
C ALA A 148 -14.98 -2.42 -27.09
N ILE A 149 -14.30 -2.62 -28.22
CA ILE A 149 -13.36 -3.74 -28.40
C ILE A 149 -12.16 -3.60 -27.46
N SER A 150 -11.56 -2.41 -27.39
CA SER A 150 -10.45 -2.12 -26.48
C SER A 150 -10.84 -2.31 -25.02
N PHE A 151 -12.02 -1.81 -24.62
CA PHE A 151 -12.57 -2.00 -23.29
C PHE A 151 -12.80 -3.48 -22.95
N THR A 152 -13.32 -4.26 -23.90
CA THR A 152 -13.52 -5.71 -23.70
C THR A 152 -12.19 -6.42 -23.49
N ASN A 153 -11.15 -6.07 -24.26
CA ASN A 153 -9.82 -6.64 -24.10
C ASN A 153 -9.19 -6.24 -22.75
N ALA A 154 -9.36 -4.99 -22.32
CA ALA A 154 -8.94 -4.53 -21.01
C ALA A 154 -9.66 -5.31 -19.90
N LEU A 155 -10.97 -5.54 -20.04
CA LEU A 155 -11.77 -6.29 -19.07
C LEU A 155 -11.35 -7.77 -18.97
N VAL A 156 -10.97 -8.39 -20.09
CA VAL A 156 -10.39 -9.75 -20.10
C VAL A 156 -9.06 -9.78 -19.35
N ASN A 157 -8.18 -8.79 -19.59
CA ASN A 157 -6.91 -8.69 -18.88
C ASN A 157 -7.11 -8.45 -17.37
N ASP A 158 -8.03 -7.55 -17.01
CA ASP A 158 -8.37 -7.26 -15.63
C ASP A 158 -8.93 -8.49 -14.92
N ASN A 159 -9.73 -9.31 -15.61
CA ASN A 159 -10.22 -10.58 -15.07
C ASN A 159 -9.07 -11.53 -14.74
N GLN A 160 -8.05 -11.64 -15.60
CA GLN A 160 -6.85 -12.44 -15.31
C GLN A 160 -6.08 -11.90 -14.10
N VAL A 161 -6.00 -10.57 -13.94
CA VAL A 161 -5.37 -9.95 -12.76
C VAL A 161 -6.16 -10.22 -11.49
N VAL A 162 -7.48 -10.13 -11.54
CA VAL A 162 -8.39 -10.45 -10.43
C VAL A 162 -8.28 -11.92 -10.04
N GLU A 163 -8.24 -12.84 -11.00
CA GLU A 163 -8.04 -14.27 -10.74
C GLU A 163 -6.69 -14.54 -10.06
N ARG A 164 -5.62 -13.91 -10.55
CA ARG A 164 -4.29 -13.98 -9.91
C ARG A 164 -4.32 -13.41 -8.50
N ALA A 165 -4.93 -12.25 -8.30
CA ALA A 165 -5.08 -11.63 -6.99
C ALA A 165 -5.86 -12.53 -6.03
N GLY A 166 -6.95 -13.15 -6.48
CA GLY A 166 -7.72 -14.15 -5.74
C GLY A 166 -6.86 -15.36 -5.35
N SER A 167 -6.06 -15.89 -6.29
CA SER A 167 -5.16 -17.02 -6.00
C SER A 167 -4.07 -16.67 -4.97
N LEU A 168 -3.56 -15.43 -4.99
CA LEU A 168 -2.57 -14.94 -4.03
C LEU A 168 -3.21 -14.69 -2.66
N LEU A 169 -4.43 -14.17 -2.63
CA LEU A 169 -5.22 -14.00 -1.41
C LEU A 169 -5.50 -15.35 -0.74
N ASP A 170 -5.91 -16.38 -1.50
CA ASP A 170 -6.13 -17.73 -0.96
C ASP A 170 -4.83 -18.35 -0.40
N LYS A 171 -3.71 -18.19 -1.12
CA LYS A 171 -2.39 -18.61 -0.62
C LYS A 171 -1.99 -17.89 0.66
N ASN A 172 -2.22 -16.58 0.73
CA ASN A 172 -1.94 -15.77 1.92
C ASN A 172 -2.86 -16.15 3.08
N ALA A 173 -4.15 -16.37 2.83
CA ALA A 173 -5.11 -16.81 3.84
C ALA A 173 -4.69 -18.16 4.44
N LYS A 174 -4.30 -19.14 3.60
CA LYS A 174 -3.77 -20.44 4.05
C LYS A 174 -2.48 -20.29 4.88
N SER A 175 -1.58 -19.43 4.43
CA SER A 175 -0.32 -19.15 5.15
C SER A 175 -0.58 -18.48 6.51
N LEU A 176 -1.54 -17.55 6.55
CA LEU A 176 -1.95 -16.87 7.77
C LEU A 176 -2.67 -17.84 8.73
N ASP A 177 -3.52 -18.73 8.24
CA ASP A 177 -4.17 -19.76 9.07
C ASP A 177 -3.15 -20.74 9.65
N SER A 178 -2.19 -21.22 8.86
CA SER A 178 -1.11 -22.08 9.37
C SER A 178 -0.25 -21.37 10.42
N THR A 179 0.01 -20.06 10.25
CA THR A 179 0.71 -19.24 11.23
C THR A 179 -0.14 -19.05 12.48
N HIS A 180 -1.46 -18.83 12.32
CA HIS A 180 -2.41 -18.72 13.43
C HIS A 180 -2.45 -20.01 14.24
N GLN A 181 -2.50 -21.18 13.60
CA GLN A 181 -2.45 -22.49 14.26
C GLN A 181 -1.15 -22.66 15.06
N ASN A 182 -0.01 -22.29 14.48
CA ASN A 182 1.28 -22.30 15.18
C ASN A 182 1.27 -21.37 16.39
N VAL A 183 0.83 -20.13 16.23
CA VAL A 183 0.72 -19.15 17.34
C VAL A 183 -0.25 -19.66 18.41
N GLN A 184 -1.37 -20.29 18.03
CA GLN A 184 -2.32 -20.89 18.96
C GLN A 184 -1.72 -22.07 19.73
N HIS A 185 -0.88 -22.88 19.08
CA HIS A 185 -0.15 -23.96 19.73
C HIS A 185 0.83 -23.41 20.79
N PHE A 186 1.56 -22.34 20.46
CA PHE A 186 2.44 -21.66 21.41
C PHE A 186 1.66 -20.96 22.54
N THR A 187 0.48 -20.41 22.28
CA THR A 187 -0.35 -19.77 23.32
C THR A 187 -0.98 -20.80 24.27
N LYS A 188 -1.41 -21.96 23.75
CA LYS A 188 -1.86 -23.09 24.59
C LYS A 188 -0.71 -23.65 25.44
N SER A 189 0.51 -23.68 24.91
CA SER A 189 1.71 -24.15 25.61
C SER A 189 2.13 -23.26 26.80
N LYS A 190 1.72 -21.98 26.85
CA LYS A 190 1.98 -21.10 28.01
C LYS A 190 1.29 -21.60 29.29
N LYS A 191 0.15 -22.29 29.18
CA LYS A 191 -0.50 -22.91 30.35
C LYS A 191 0.37 -24.04 30.94
N LEU A 192 1.07 -24.81 30.10
CA LEU A 192 1.96 -25.88 30.54
C LEU A 192 3.19 -25.34 31.29
N SER A 193 3.73 -24.19 30.84
CA SER A 193 4.86 -23.54 31.50
C SER A 193 4.55 -23.12 32.95
N PHE A 194 3.32 -22.72 33.24
CA PHE A 194 2.89 -22.37 34.60
C PHE A 194 2.88 -23.59 35.53
N TRP A 195 2.40 -24.73 35.04
CA TRP A 195 2.42 -25.99 35.80
C TRP A 195 3.84 -26.51 36.06
N LEU A 196 4.74 -26.39 35.07
CA LEU A 196 6.14 -26.75 35.25
C LEU A 196 6.84 -25.84 36.28
N GLN A 197 6.54 -24.55 36.27
CA GLN A 197 7.08 -23.60 37.23
C GLN A 197 6.58 -23.86 38.66
N ILE A 198 5.29 -24.22 38.82
CA ILE A 198 4.74 -24.67 40.10
C ILE A 198 5.45 -25.94 40.61
N GLY A 199 5.73 -26.90 39.73
CA GLY A 199 6.42 -28.15 40.08
C GLY A 199 7.86 -27.91 40.55
N MET A 200 8.56 -26.97 39.92
CA MET A 200 9.93 -26.61 40.28
C MET A 200 10.00 -25.95 41.67
N VAL A 201 9.06 -25.05 41.99
CA VAL A 201 8.94 -24.46 43.33
C VAL A 201 8.62 -25.54 44.38
N LEU A 202 7.70 -26.45 44.08
CA LEU A 202 7.35 -27.56 44.98
C LEU A 202 8.56 -28.47 45.26
N ALA A 203 9.37 -28.76 44.25
CA ALA A 203 10.56 -29.60 44.39
C ALA A 203 11.60 -28.99 45.34
N VAL A 204 11.79 -27.67 45.29
CA VAL A 204 12.70 -26.95 46.21
C VAL A 204 12.18 -27.05 47.66
N ILE A 205 10.86 -26.88 47.87
CA ILE A 205 10.25 -27.01 49.20
C ILE A 205 10.44 -28.42 49.76
N VAL A 206 10.19 -29.45 48.95
CA VAL A 206 10.37 -30.86 49.36
C VAL A 206 11.84 -31.14 49.69
N SER A 207 12.77 -30.66 48.87
CA SER A 207 14.22 -30.81 49.14
C SER A 207 14.62 -30.17 50.47
N PHE A 208 14.07 -28.99 50.78
CA PHE A 208 14.31 -28.31 52.05
C PHE A 208 13.74 -29.09 53.25
N LEU A 209 12.54 -29.66 53.12
CA LEU A 209 11.93 -30.51 54.16
C LEU A 209 12.74 -31.78 54.42
N VAL A 210 13.23 -32.43 53.36
CA VAL A 210 14.09 -33.62 53.47
C VAL A 210 15.40 -33.29 54.18
N MET A 211 16.05 -32.18 53.81
CA MET A 211 17.26 -31.69 54.48
C MET A 211 17.02 -31.44 55.98
N MET A 212 15.89 -30.81 56.32
CA MET A 212 15.52 -30.52 57.71
C MET A 212 15.24 -31.81 58.50
N PHE A 213 14.58 -32.79 57.87
CA PHE A 213 14.32 -34.10 58.47
C PHE A 213 15.61 -34.88 58.76
N ILE A 214 16.56 -34.89 57.82
CA ILE A 214 17.87 -35.53 58.00
C ILE A 214 18.63 -34.90 59.18
N LEU A 215 18.63 -33.57 59.27
CA LEU A 215 19.29 -32.85 60.38
C LEU A 215 18.61 -33.13 61.72
N GLN A 216 17.27 -33.17 61.77
CA GLN A 216 16.55 -33.47 63.01
C GLN A 216 16.79 -34.92 63.46
N PHE A 217 16.77 -35.88 62.54
CA PHE A 217 17.05 -37.28 62.83
C PHE A 217 18.49 -37.48 63.31
N THR A 218 19.45 -36.82 62.67
CA THR A 218 20.87 -36.86 63.07
C THR A 218 21.08 -36.24 64.45
N LYS A 219 20.42 -35.13 64.77
CA LYS A 219 20.51 -34.49 66.10
C LYS A 219 19.84 -35.33 67.20
N ASN A 220 18.84 -36.15 66.87
CA ASN A 220 18.12 -36.99 67.83
C ASN A 220 18.82 -38.34 68.12
N GLN A 221 19.93 -38.66 67.42
CA GLN A 221 20.73 -39.85 67.66
C GLN A 221 22.05 -39.61 68.42
N ASN A 222 22.39 -38.34 68.69
CA ASN A 222 23.49 -37.93 69.58
C ASN A 222 22.93 -37.46 70.93
#